data_AF-W4Q7L3-F1
#
_entry.id   AF-W4Q7L3-F1
#
_cell.length_a   1.000
_cell.length_b   1.000
_cell.length_c   1.000
_cell.angle_alpha   90.00
_cell.angle_beta   90.00
_cell.angle_gamma   90.00
#
_symmetry.space_group_name_H-M   'P 1'
#
loop_
_entity.id
_entity.type
_entity.pdbx_description
1 polymer ?
#
loop_
_entity_poly.entity_id
_entity_poly.type
_entity_poly.pdbx_seq_one_letter_code
_entity_poly.pdbx_strand_id
1 'polypeptide(L)' 'MEGLEHDGDAFVIPKVHEHLTSLATVIPLQLISYYAALHRDCDVDKPRNLAKSVTVE' A
#
# COMPACT_ATOMS: atom_id res chain seq x y z
N MET A 1 8.78 13.19 -7.74
CA MET A 1 7.77 14.22 -7.45
C MET A 1 8.38 15.21 -6.48
N GLU A 2 8.59 16.45 -6.91
CA GLU A 2 9.18 17.51 -6.09
C GLU A 2 8.15 18.62 -5.95
N GLY A 3 7.96 19.13 -4.73
CA GLY A 3 7.02 20.22 -4.47
C GLY A 3 5.55 19.81 -4.58
N LEU A 4 5.22 18.56 -4.22
CA LEU A 4 3.83 18.11 -4.11
C LEU A 4 3.33 18.03 -2.66
N GLU A 5 4.24 18.22 -1.70
CA GLU A 5 3.93 18.32 -0.29
C GLU A 5 3.24 19.65 0.03
N HIS A 6 2.17 19.58 0.81
CA HIS A 6 1.41 20.73 1.27
C HIS A 6 1.31 20.74 2.80
N ASP A 7 1.10 21.93 3.37
CA ASP A 7 0.81 22.08 4.79
C ASP A 7 -0.45 21.28 5.16
N GLY A 8 -0.29 20.32 6.08
CA GLY A 8 -1.37 19.46 6.54
C GLY A 8 -1.41 18.05 5.92
N ASP A 9 -0.48 17.72 5.01
CA ASP A 9 -0.37 16.36 4.49
C ASP A 9 -0.03 15.36 5.61
N ALA A 10 -0.87 14.32 5.73
CA ALA A 10 -0.69 13.27 6.74
C ALA A 10 0.47 12.31 6.41
N PHE A 11 0.80 12.15 5.13
CA PHE A 11 1.86 11.27 4.66
C PHE A 11 2.62 11.93 3.51
N VAL A 12 3.89 12.25 3.74
CA VAL A 12 4.79 12.80 2.72
C VAL A 12 5.75 11.70 2.28
N ILE A 13 5.75 11.40 0.99
CA ILE A 13 6.64 10.38 0.41
C ILE A 13 7.99 11.06 0.09
N PRO A 14 9.12 10.45 0.44
CA PRO A 14 10.43 11.03 0.14
C PRO A 14 10.64 11.18 -1.37
N LYS A 15 11.47 12.16 -1.75
CA LYS A 15 11.94 12.29 -3.13
C LYS A 15 12.72 11.03 -3.51
N VAL A 16 12.21 10.31 -4.52
CA VAL A 16 12.84 9.16 -5.15
C VAL A 16 13.05 9.42 -6.64
N HIS A 17 13.87 8.60 -7.28
CA HIS A 17 14.05 8.62 -8.73
C HIS A 17 12.68 8.53 -9.42
N GLU A 18 12.48 9.27 -10.50
CA GLU A 18 11.16 9.39 -11.17
C GLU A 18 10.58 8.01 -11.52
N HIS A 19 11.37 7.14 -12.13
CA HIS A 19 10.99 5.76 -12.44
C HIS A 19 10.66 4.85 -11.23
N LEU A 20 11.04 5.25 -10.01
CA LEU A 20 10.76 4.50 -8.78
C LEU A 20 9.57 5.07 -7.99
N THR A 21 8.98 6.18 -8.46
CA THR A 21 7.90 6.89 -7.75
C THR A 21 6.72 5.97 -7.46
N SER A 22 6.28 5.18 -8.44
CA SER A 22 5.15 4.25 -8.27
C SER A 22 5.40 3.21 -7.17
N LEU A 23 6.64 2.71 -7.07
CA LEU A 23 7.04 1.73 -6.07
C LEU A 23 7.10 2.33 -4.67
N ALA A 24 7.55 3.57 -4.53
CA ALA A 24 7.52 4.26 -3.23
C ALA A 24 6.08 4.59 -2.80
N THR A 25 5.23 5.04 -3.73
CA THR A 25 3.85 5.48 -3.44
C THR A 25 2.90 4.35 -3.05
N VAL A 26 3.16 3.10 -3.47
CA VAL A 26 2.28 1.98 -3.10
C VAL A 26 2.45 1.54 -1.63
N ILE A 27 3.61 1.81 -1.01
CA ILE A 27 3.94 1.32 0.34
C ILE A 27 2.98 1.88 1.40
N PRO A 28 2.69 3.20 1.48
CA PRO A 28 1.70 3.71 2.42
C PRO A 28 0.32 3.07 2.25
N LEU A 29 -0.10 2.81 1.01
CA LEU A 29 -1.39 2.17 0.72
C LEU A 29 -1.44 0.71 1.17
N GLN A 30 -0.32 -0.02 1.03
CA GLN A 30 -0.18 -1.37 1.56
C GLN A 30 -0.28 -1.37 3.10
N LEU A 31 0.38 -0.41 3.77
CA LEU A 31 0.32 -0.27 5.23
C LEU A 31 -1.07 0.11 5.72
N ILE A 32 -1.75 1.04 5.04
CA ILE A 32 -3.15 1.39 5.35
C ILE A 32 -4.04 0.16 5.23
N SER A 33 -3.88 -0.63 4.17
CA SER A 33 -4.64 -1.87 3.96
C SER A 33 -4.39 -2.90 5.07
N TYR A 34 -3.11 -3.08 5.45
CA TYR A 34 -2.69 -3.97 6.53
C TYR A 34 -3.35 -3.58 7.86
N TYR A 35 -3.19 -2.32 8.29
CA TYR A 35 -3.74 -1.87 9.56
C TYR A 35 -5.27 -1.82 9.55
N ALA A 36 -5.90 -1.47 8.43
CA ALA A 36 -7.35 -1.51 8.30
C ALA A 36 -7.89 -2.95 8.42
N ALA A 37 -7.21 -3.94 7.86
CA ALA A 37 -7.58 -5.35 7.99
C ALA A 37 -7.42 -5.85 9.44
N LEU A 38 -6.32 -5.49 10.12
CA LEU A 38 -6.13 -5.80 11.53
C LEU A 38 -7.21 -5.20 12.42
N HIS A 39 -7.56 -3.92 12.22
CA HIS A 39 -8.62 -3.24 12.98
C HIS A 39 -10.02 -3.81 12.73
N ARG A 40 -10.18 -4.59 11.66
CA ARG A 40 -11.45 -5.25 11.29
C ARG A 40 -11.43 -6.75 11.57
N ASP A 41 -10.46 -7.22 12.35
CA ASP A 41 -10.27 -8.63 12.71
C ASP A 41 -10.27 -9.58 11.50
N CYS A 42 -9.71 -9.11 10.37
CA CYS A 42 -9.57 -9.90 9.15
C CYS A 42 -8.23 -10.62 9.11
N ASP A 43 -8.21 -11.86 8.61
CA ASP A 43 -6.97 -12.60 8.34
C ASP A 43 -6.27 -11.99 7.10
N VAL A 44 -5.15 -11.31 7.35
CA VAL A 44 -4.35 -10.63 6.31
C VAL A 44 -3.64 -11.62 5.40
N ASP A 45 -3.19 -12.76 5.95
CA ASP A 45 -2.43 -13.77 5.22
C ASP A 45 -3.36 -14.68 4.40
N LYS A 46 -4.63 -14.80 4.81
CA LYS A 46 -5.65 -15.62 4.14
C LYS A 46 -6.93 -14.81 3.86
N PRO A 47 -6.89 -13.89 2.89
CA PRO A 47 -8.07 -13.12 2.52
C PRO A 47 -9.18 -14.05 1.99
N ARG A 48 -10.43 -13.73 2.36
CA ARG A 48 -11.61 -14.49 1.92
C ARG A 48 -11.66 -14.61 0.39
N ASN A 49 -12.09 -15.77 -0.10
CA ASN A 49 -12.30 -16.07 -1.52
C ASN A 49 -11.04 -16.03 -2.40
N LEU A 50 -9.83 -15.96 -1.82
CA LEU A 50 -8.59 -15.86 -2.56
C LEU A 50 -7.63 -17.01 -2.19
N ALA A 51 -6.78 -17.34 -3.16
CA ALA A 51 -5.61 -18.19 -2.97
C ALA A 51 -4.37 -17.43 -3.46
N LYS A 52 -3.18 -17.83 -2.99
CA LYS A 52 -1.91 -17.18 -3.36
C LYS A 52 -1.63 -17.23 -4.87
N SER A 53 -2.06 -18.30 -5.52
CA SER A 53 -1.92 -18.51 -6.96
C SER A 53 -3.12 -19.30 -7.45
N VAL A 54 -3.67 -18.92 -8.59
CA VAL A 54 -4.71 -19.69 -9.28
C VAL A 54 -3.98 -20.65 -10.21
N THR A 55 -3.94 -21.92 -9.83
CA THR A 55 -3.40 -23.00 -10.66
C THR A 55 -4.53 -23.94 -11.00
N VAL A 56 -5.20 -23.71 -12.13
CA VAL A 56 -6.17 -24.64 -12.71
C VAL A 56 -5.88 -24.78 -14.20
N GLU A 57 -6.02 -26.00 -14.71
CA GLU A 57 -6.21 -26.30 -16.13
C GLU A 57 -7.63 -25.95 -16.57
#